data_AF-B7PKV3-F1
#
_entry.id   AF-B7PKV3-F1
#
_cell.length_a   1.000
_cell.length_b   1.000
_cell.length_c   1.000
_cell.angle_alpha   90.00
_cell.angle_beta   90.00
_cell.angle_gamma   90.00
#
_symmetry.space_group_name_H-M   'P 1'
#
loop_
_entity.id
_entity.type
_entity.pdbx_description
1 polymer ?
#
loop_
_entity_poly.entity_id
_entity_poly.type
_entity_poly.pdbx_seq_one_letter_code
_entity_poly.pdbx_strand_id
1 'polypeptide(L)'
;MTPPVAEPWTTLRYPTKPTKSHLTIVMKLTDRVSLSELQSTHLTAAVTTAAHLTPSEAKETYFKIRDVQDVLIADTYQPSAQEKLLQTPKLTIANRDYAITSYPSAPPTPARA
;
A
#
# COMPACT_ATOMS: atom_id res chain seq x y z
N MET A 1 33.11 14.26 6.30
CA MET A 1 32.09 13.46 5.59
C MET A 1 30.74 13.78 6.24
N THR A 2 29.93 14.58 5.58
CA THR A 2 28.59 14.95 6.05
C THR A 2 27.61 13.85 5.65
N PRO A 3 26.78 13.31 6.56
CA PRO A 3 25.80 12.30 6.17
C PRO A 3 24.79 12.92 5.18
N PRO A 4 24.25 12.13 4.23
CA PRO A 4 23.22 12.62 3.32
C PRO A 4 22.00 13.06 4.13
N VAL A 5 21.62 14.33 3.96
CA VAL A 5 20.39 14.90 4.52
C VAL A 5 19.24 14.11 3.94
N ALA A 6 18.54 13.35 4.80
CA ALA A 6 17.29 12.69 4.43
C ALA A 6 16.33 13.76 3.90
N GLU A 7 15.83 13.57 2.69
CA GLU A 7 14.88 14.48 2.06
C GLU A 7 13.69 14.74 2.99
N PRO A 8 13.23 16.00 3.12
CA PRO A 8 12.14 16.32 4.03
C PRO A 8 10.85 15.63 3.56
N TRP A 9 10.33 14.76 4.42
CA TRP A 9 9.06 14.07 4.26
C TRP A 9 7.95 15.04 3.84
N THR A 10 7.34 14.83 2.68
CA THR A 10 6.07 15.50 2.34
C THR A 10 4.96 14.88 3.18
N THR A 11 4.73 15.44 4.36
CA THR A 11 3.58 15.08 5.19
C THR A 11 2.33 15.72 4.59
N LEU A 12 1.48 14.91 3.96
CA LEU A 12 0.14 15.33 3.57
C LEU A 12 -0.66 15.57 4.86
N ARG A 13 -1.07 16.82 5.11
CA ARG A 13 -1.88 17.17 6.27
C ARG A 13 -3.30 16.65 6.06
N TYR A 14 -3.70 15.70 6.89
CA TYR A 14 -5.09 15.24 6.95
C TYR A 14 -5.96 16.32 7.62
N PRO A 15 -7.10 16.71 7.03
CA PRO A 15 -8.01 17.69 7.63
C PRO A 15 -8.70 17.17 8.90
N THR A 16 -8.71 15.85 9.12
CA THR A 16 -9.31 15.20 10.27
C THR A 16 -8.33 14.21 10.86
N LYS A 17 -8.02 14.34 12.16
CA LYS A 17 -7.34 13.27 12.90
C LYS A 17 -8.23 12.03 12.81
N PRO A 18 -7.76 10.91 12.24
CA PRO A 18 -8.57 9.70 12.19
C PRO A 18 -8.75 9.19 13.61
N THR A 19 -10.00 9.10 14.07
CA THR A 19 -10.38 8.54 15.38
C THR A 19 -10.42 7.01 15.39
N LYS A 20 -10.18 6.36 14.23
CA LYS A 20 -10.15 4.92 14.07
C LYS A 20 -8.72 4.48 13.76
N SER A 21 -8.24 3.43 14.42
CA SER A 21 -6.99 2.76 14.09
C SER A 21 -7.02 2.37 12.61
N HIS A 22 -6.09 2.89 11.80
CA HIS A 22 -5.86 2.34 10.47
C HIS A 22 -4.96 1.11 10.60
N LEU A 23 -5.11 0.20 9.65
CA LEU A 23 -4.19 -0.89 9.49
C LEU A 23 -3.47 -0.71 8.16
N THR A 24 -2.16 -0.88 8.20
CA THR A 24 -1.29 -0.79 7.04
C THR A 24 -1.09 -2.18 6.48
N ILE A 25 -1.48 -2.40 5.23
CA ILE A 25 -1.24 -3.64 4.49
C ILE A 25 -0.06 -3.43 3.55
N VAL A 26 0.92 -4.32 3.61
CA VAL A 26 2.03 -4.36 2.67
C VAL A 26 1.74 -5.45 1.64
N MET A 27 1.81 -5.09 0.36
CA MET A 27 1.61 -5.95 -0.79
C MET A 27 2.90 -5.98 -1.62
N LYS A 28 3.37 -7.19 -1.95
CA LYS A 28 4.60 -7.39 -2.73
C LYS A 28 4.35 -8.33 -3.90
N LEU A 29 4.87 -7.98 -5.08
CA LEU A 29 4.88 -8.87 -6.24
C LEU A 29 5.88 -10.02 -6.02
N THR A 30 5.48 -11.25 -6.33
CA THR A 30 6.35 -12.43 -6.16
C THR A 30 7.26 -12.67 -7.35
N ASP A 31 6.94 -12.10 -8.51
CA ASP A 31 7.50 -12.49 -9.80
C ASP A 31 8.82 -11.78 -10.15
N ARG A 32 9.49 -11.17 -9.15
CA ARG A 32 10.72 -10.37 -9.28
C ARG A 32 10.64 -9.22 -10.30
N VAL A 33 9.43 -8.79 -10.63
CA VAL A 33 9.17 -7.61 -11.47
C VAL A 33 9.24 -6.37 -10.59
N SER A 34 9.99 -5.36 -11.03
CA SER A 34 10.09 -4.13 -10.25
C SER A 34 8.83 -3.29 -10.43
N LEU A 35 8.36 -2.68 -9.34
CA LEU A 35 7.24 -1.74 -9.40
C LEU A 35 7.58 -0.51 -10.24
N SER A 36 8.87 -0.16 -10.36
CA SER A 36 9.33 0.94 -11.22
C SER A 36 9.06 0.73 -12.71
N GLU A 37 8.97 -0.53 -13.15
CA GLU A 37 8.64 -0.90 -14.53
C GLU A 37 7.12 -0.85 -14.78
N LEU A 38 6.33 -0.81 -13.71
CA LEU A 38 4.87 -0.80 -13.74
C LEU A 38 4.40 0.63 -13.51
N GLN A 39 3.79 1.24 -14.54
CA GLN A 39 3.30 2.62 -14.46
C GLN A 39 2.42 2.85 -13.21
N SER A 40 2.90 3.67 -12.28
CA SER A 40 2.36 3.82 -10.93
C SER A 40 0.88 4.19 -10.89
N THR A 41 0.40 4.94 -11.88
CA THR A 41 -1.00 5.38 -12.02
C THR A 41 -1.98 4.21 -12.19
N HIS A 42 -1.53 3.06 -12.72
CA HIS A 42 -2.38 1.89 -12.92
C HIS A 42 -2.35 0.91 -11.75
N LEU A 43 -1.36 1.00 -10.86
CA LEU A 43 -1.20 0.08 -9.73
C LEU A 43 -2.32 0.25 -8.70
N THR A 44 -2.70 1.48 -8.37
CA THR A 44 -3.78 1.73 -7.39
C THR A 44 -5.14 1.26 -7.89
N ALA A 45 -5.43 1.49 -9.17
CA ALA A 45 -6.63 0.97 -9.83
C ALA A 45 -6.62 -0.56 -9.88
N ALA A 46 -5.49 -1.18 -10.26
CA ALA A 46 -5.35 -2.63 -10.29
C ALA A 46 -5.61 -3.26 -8.91
N VAL A 47 -5.07 -2.66 -7.83
CA VAL A 47 -5.30 -3.14 -6.46
C VAL A 47 -6.76 -2.96 -6.05
N THR A 48 -7.36 -1.80 -6.33
CA THR A 48 -8.76 -1.51 -6.01
C THR A 48 -9.70 -2.51 -6.71
N THR A 49 -9.44 -2.81 -7.98
CA THR A 49 -10.21 -3.77 -8.77
C THR A 49 -9.99 -5.21 -8.29
N ALA A 50 -8.74 -5.62 -8.09
CA ALA A 50 -8.41 -7.00 -7.70
C ALA A 50 -8.91 -7.35 -6.29
N ALA A 51 -8.86 -6.40 -5.36
CA ALA A 51 -9.40 -6.56 -4.02
C ALA A 51 -10.93 -6.38 -3.95
N HIS A 52 -11.60 -6.05 -5.06
CA HIS A 52 -13.04 -5.77 -5.09
C HIS A 52 -13.47 -4.74 -4.03
N LEU A 53 -12.70 -3.65 -3.91
CA LEU A 53 -13.05 -2.57 -3.00
C LEU A 53 -14.28 -1.83 -3.54
N THR A 54 -15.26 -1.62 -2.66
CA THR A 54 -16.38 -0.73 -2.93
C THR A 54 -15.91 0.72 -2.98
N PRO A 55 -16.67 1.64 -3.59
CA PRO A 55 -16.31 3.06 -3.60
C PRO A 55 -16.08 3.65 -2.21
N SER A 56 -16.86 3.23 -1.22
CA SER A 56 -16.72 3.66 0.18
C SER A 56 -15.42 3.15 0.82
N GLU A 57 -15.03 1.90 0.53
CA GLU A 57 -13.77 1.32 0.99
C GLU A 57 -12.58 1.97 0.31
N ALA A 58 -12.64 2.16 -1.01
CA ALA A 58 -11.59 2.81 -1.79
C ALA A 58 -11.36 4.27 -1.33
N LYS A 59 -12.42 5.01 -1.00
CA LYS A 59 -12.33 6.39 -0.48
C LYS A 59 -11.58 6.47 0.86
N GLU A 60 -11.67 5.43 1.67
CA GLU A 60 -11.03 5.32 2.99
C GLU A 60 -9.72 4.51 2.94
N THR A 61 -9.21 4.21 1.74
CA THR A 61 -7.98 3.45 1.52
C THR A 61 -6.97 4.29 0.76
N TYR A 62 -5.78 4.45 1.33
CA TYR A 62 -4.71 5.27 0.80
C TYR A 62 -3.56 4.39 0.35
N PHE A 63 -3.14 4.54 -0.91
CA PHE A 63 -2.05 3.75 -1.47
C PHE A 63 -0.74 4.54 -1.50
N LYS A 64 0.35 3.90 -1.12
CA LYS A 64 1.72 4.39 -1.26
C LYS A 64 2.52 3.35 -2.03
N ILE A 65 3.27 3.80 -3.02
CA ILE A 65 4.14 2.93 -3.83
C ILE A 65 5.59 3.26 -3.45
N ARG A 66 6.37 2.22 -3.14
CA ARG A 66 7.79 2.34 -2.79
C ARG A 66 8.61 1.54 -3.80
N ASP A 67 8.98 2.19 -4.89
CA ASP A 67 9.71 1.56 -5.99
C ASP A 67 11.04 0.95 -5.54
N VAL A 68 11.80 1.65 -4.68
CA VAL A 68 13.09 1.17 -4.15
C VAL A 68 12.96 -0.13 -3.34
N GLN A 69 11.80 -0.33 -2.71
CA GLN A 69 11.53 -1.51 -1.87
C GLN A 69 10.67 -2.55 -2.61
N ASP A 70 10.22 -2.26 -3.83
CA ASP A 70 9.24 -3.02 -4.60
C ASP A 70 8.02 -3.45 -3.77
N VAL A 71 7.48 -2.51 -2.98
CA VAL A 71 6.26 -2.72 -2.19
C VAL A 71 5.18 -1.68 -2.48
N LEU A 72 3.94 -2.16 -2.50
CA LEU A 72 2.74 -1.34 -2.48
C LEU A 72 2.14 -1.41 -1.07
N ILE A 73 1.83 -0.25 -0.51
CA ILE A 73 1.32 -0.13 0.85
C ILE A 73 -0.09 0.45 0.77
N ALA A 74 -1.05 -0.19 1.44
CA ALA A 74 -2.43 0.26 1.55
C ALA A 74 -2.76 0.55 3.01
N ASP A 75 -2.97 1.83 3.34
CA ASP A 75 -3.46 2.27 4.64
C ASP A 75 -4.97 2.40 4.57
N THR A 76 -5.71 1.60 5.35
CA THR A 76 -7.19 1.66 5.31
C THR A 76 -7.81 1.74 6.71
N TYR A 77 -8.88 2.53 6.80
CA TYR A 77 -9.69 2.72 8.00
C TYR A 77 -10.92 1.80 8.03
N GLN A 78 -11.12 0.98 6.99
CA GLN A 78 -12.26 0.07 6.86
C GLN A 78 -11.80 -1.37 7.08
N PRO A 79 -12.28 -2.07 8.14
CA PRO A 79 -11.91 -3.46 8.40
C PRO A 79 -12.20 -4.40 7.22
N SER A 80 -13.32 -4.21 6.52
CA SER A 80 -13.68 -5.03 5.36
C SER A 80 -12.71 -4.84 4.18
N ALA A 81 -12.15 -3.64 4.01
CA ALA A 81 -11.11 -3.40 3.02
C ALA A 81 -9.81 -4.11 3.39
N GLN A 82 -9.48 -4.19 4.69
CA GLN A 82 -8.28 -4.88 5.17
C GLN A 82 -8.32 -6.36 4.81
N GLU A 83 -9.43 -7.04 5.10
CA GLU A 83 -9.61 -8.46 4.80
C GLU A 83 -9.49 -8.73 3.29
N LYS A 84 -10.13 -7.90 2.47
CA LYS A 84 -10.08 -8.00 1.00
C LYS A 84 -8.67 -7.82 0.45
N LEU A 85 -7.94 -6.82 0.93
CA LEU A 85 -6.56 -6.57 0.53
C LEU A 85 -5.62 -7.72 0.94
N LEU A 86 -5.81 -8.28 2.15
CA LEU A 86 -5.05 -9.45 2.61
C LEU A 86 -5.32 -10.70 1.77
N GLN A 87 -6.55 -10.87 1.30
CA GLN A 87 -6.97 -12.02 0.51
C GLN A 87 -6.70 -11.86 -1.00
N THR A 88 -6.19 -10.71 -1.45
CA THR A 88 -5.92 -10.47 -2.87
C THR A 88 -4.72 -11.34 -3.31
N PRO A 89 -4.89 -12.29 -4.24
CA PRO A 89 -3.82 -13.23 -4.60
C PRO A 89 -3.00 -12.76 -5.80
N LYS A 90 -3.55 -11.87 -6.63
CA LYS A 90 -2.93 -11.39 -7.87
C LYS A 90 -3.40 -9.99 -8.24
N LEU A 91 -2.59 -9.28 -9.02
CA LEU A 91 -2.94 -8.02 -9.67
C LEU A 91 -2.86 -8.18 -11.18
N THR A 92 -3.85 -7.66 -11.90
CA THR A 92 -3.80 -7.57 -13.37
C THR A 92 -3.35 -6.17 -13.78
N ILE A 93 -2.18 -6.04 -14.40
CA ILE A 93 -1.60 -4.77 -14.82
C ILE A 93 -1.16 -4.90 -16.27
N ALA A 94 -1.62 -3.98 -17.13
CA ALA A 94 -1.33 -4.00 -18.58
C ALA A 94 -1.61 -5.38 -19.24
N ASN A 95 -2.75 -6.00 -18.90
CA ASN A 95 -3.19 -7.33 -19.37
C ASN A 95 -2.29 -8.50 -18.96
N ARG A 96 -1.44 -8.32 -17.94
CA ARG A 96 -0.64 -9.39 -17.35
C ARG A 96 -1.00 -9.56 -15.88
N ASP A 97 -1.14 -10.82 -15.46
CA ASP A 97 -1.35 -11.17 -14.07
C ASP A 97 -0.01 -11.30 -13.34
N TYR A 98 0.09 -10.69 -12.16
CA TYR A 98 1.23 -10.75 -11.26
C TYR A 98 0.77 -11.32 -9.93
N ALA A 99 1.44 -12.36 -9.45
CA ALA A 99 1.13 -12.91 -8.15
C ALA A 99 1.61 -11.97 -7.03
N ILE A 100 0.82 -11.86 -5.96
CA ILE A 100 1.15 -11.00 -4.83
C ILE A 100 1.11 -11.75 -3.51
N THR A 101 1.89 -11.24 -2.56
CA THR A 101 1.79 -11.60 -1.14
C THR A 101 1.43 -10.36 -0.36
N SER A 102 0.36 -10.46 0.44
CA SER A 102 -0.13 -9.38 1.30
C SER A 102 0.02 -9.75 2.77
N TYR A 103 0.46 -8.81 3.59
CA TYR A 103 0.56 -9.01 5.04
C TYR A 103 0.35 -7.69 5.79
N PRO A 104 -0.16 -7.74 7.04
CA PRO A 104 -0.23 -6.55 7.87
C PRO A 104 1.18 -6.08 8.22
N SER A 105 1.43 -4.77 8.08
CA SER A 105 2.60 -4.16 8.71
C SER A 105 2.45 -4.36 10.22
N ALA A 106 3.45 -4.95 10.86
CA ALA A 106 3.45 -5.04 12.33
C ALA A 106 3.20 -3.65 12.93
N PRO A 107 2.51 -3.55 14.08
CA PRO A 107 2.46 -2.28 14.81
C PRO A 107 3.90 -1.79 15.00
N PRO A 108 4.16 -0.47 14.92
CA PRO A 108 5.50 0.05 15.17
C PRO A 108 5.95 -0.50 16.52
N THR A 109 7.01 -1.30 16.51
CA THR A 109 7.68 -1.69 17.74
C THR A 109 8.02 -0.36 18.42
N PRO A 110 7.58 -0.10 19.67
CA PRO A 110 8.03 1.11 20.34
C PRO A 110 9.56 1.04 20.31
N ALA A 111 10.18 2.05 19.71
CA ALA A 111 11.62 2.20 19.72
C ALA A 111 12.05 2.05 21.18
N ARG A 112 12.82 1.00 21.44
CA ARG A 112 13.28 0.62 22.77
C ARG A 112 13.93 1.86 23.40
N ALA A 113 13.33 2.34 24.49
CA ALA A 113 13.87 3.42 25.31
C ALA A 113 15.22 3.03 25.92
#